data_AF-A0A8T6BSL7-F1
#
_entry.id   AF-A0A8T6BSL7-F1
#
_cell.length_a   1.000
_cell.length_b   1.000
_cell.length_c   1.000
_cell.angle_alpha   90.00
_cell.angle_beta   90.00
_cell.angle_gamma   90.00
#
_symmetry.space_group_name_H-M   'P 1'
#
loop_
_entity.id
_entity.type
_entity.pdbx_description
1 polymer ?
#
loop_
_entity_poly.entity_id
_entity_poly.type
_entity_poly.pdbx_seq_one_letter_code
_entity_poly.pdbx_strand_id
1 'polypeptide(L)'
;MLTPLTAFAGVRLRWPAMMRLTCIGILAQFALLLLAFGVLTYCFLISDFSVIYVAQHSYSLLSWELKLAAVWGGHEGSLLLWVLLLSAWSALFAWHYRQQTDPLFPLTLAVLSLMLAALLLFV
;
A
#
# COMPACT_ATOMS: atom_id res chain seq x y z
N MET A 1 2.54 -5.36 -8.12
CA MET A 1 3.62 -6.28 -8.55
C MET A 1 4.34 -5.84 -9.83
N LEU A 2 3.65 -5.33 -10.87
CA LEU A 2 4.32 -4.86 -12.11
C LEU A 2 4.92 -3.44 -12.01
N THR A 3 4.50 -2.64 -11.04
CA THR A 3 4.97 -1.28 -10.76
C THR A 3 6.50 -1.16 -10.66
N PRO A 4 7.25 -2.00 -9.91
CA PRO A 4 8.71 -1.94 -9.87
C PRO A 4 9.40 -2.22 -11.20
N LEU A 5 8.87 -3.14 -12.01
CA LEU A 5 9.43 -3.44 -13.34
C LEU A 5 9.28 -2.25 -14.28
N THR A 6 8.11 -1.60 -14.28
CA THR A 6 7.88 -0.39 -15.07
C THR A 6 8.73 0.80 -14.59
N ALA A 7 8.97 0.90 -13.28
CA ALA A 7 9.81 1.95 -12.69
C ALA A 7 11.28 1.77 -13.09
N PHE A 8 11.83 0.55 -12.93
CA PHE A 8 13.20 0.22 -13.34
C PHE A 8 13.41 0.37 -14.84
N ALA A 9 12.44 -0.08 -15.65
CA ALA A 9 12.50 0.09 -17.09
C ALA A 9 12.42 1.58 -17.49
N GLY A 10 11.59 2.38 -16.81
CA GLY A 10 11.52 3.82 -17.04
C GLY A 10 12.81 4.57 -16.64
N VAL A 11 13.50 4.14 -15.58
CA VAL A 11 14.84 4.65 -15.20
C VAL A 11 15.86 4.33 -16.30
N ARG A 12 15.89 3.09 -16.82
CA ARG A 12 16.87 2.66 -17.83
C ARG A 12 16.61 3.23 -19.22
N LEU A 13 15.36 3.29 -19.66
CA LEU A 13 15.00 3.70 -21.03
C LEU A 13 14.74 5.21 -21.19
N ARG A 14 14.72 6.01 -20.09
CA ARG A 14 14.37 7.45 -20.08
C ARG A 14 13.07 7.77 -20.84
N TRP A 15 12.13 6.82 -20.90
CA TRP A 15 10.89 6.97 -21.66
C TRP A 15 9.79 7.63 -20.82
N PRO A 16 9.27 8.81 -21.23
CA PRO A 16 8.27 9.56 -20.47
C PRO A 16 6.92 8.85 -20.39
N ALA A 17 6.63 7.90 -21.29
CA ALA A 17 5.43 7.08 -21.25
C ALA A 17 5.46 6.05 -20.09
N MET A 18 6.62 5.42 -19.85
CA MET A 18 6.78 4.45 -18.75
C MET A 18 6.66 5.11 -17.38
N MET A 19 7.21 6.31 -17.22
CA MET A 19 7.06 7.08 -15.97
C MET A 19 5.60 7.45 -15.68
N ARG A 20 4.82 7.76 -16.72
CA ARG A 20 3.38 8.00 -16.56
C ARG A 20 2.64 6.76 -16.08
N LEU A 21 2.96 5.59 -16.65
CA LEU A 21 2.41 4.30 -16.23
C LEU A 21 2.78 3.95 -14.79
N THR A 22 4.04 4.21 -14.38
CA THR A 22 4.48 4.00 -13.00
C THR A 22 3.69 4.87 -12.02
N CYS A 23 3.52 6.17 -12.30
CA CYS A 23 2.74 7.06 -11.45
C CYS A 23 1.26 6.62 -11.33
N ILE A 24 0.63 6.27 -12.45
CA ILE A 24 -0.77 5.77 -12.45
C ILE A 24 -0.86 4.46 -11.66
N GLY A 25 0.09 3.55 -11.86
CA GLY A 25 0.14 2.26 -11.16
C GLY A 25 0.29 2.42 -9.64
N ILE A 26 1.13 3.36 -9.19
CA ILE A 26 1.29 3.66 -7.76
C ILE A 26 0.01 4.22 -7.15
N LEU A 27 -0.67 5.14 -7.85
CA LEU A 27 -1.95 5.70 -7.39
C LEU A 27 -3.05 4.63 -7.32
N ALA A 28 -3.16 3.79 -8.35
CA ALA A 28 -4.13 2.69 -8.36
C ALA A 28 -3.84 1.69 -7.24
N GLN A 29 -2.57 1.38 -6.99
CA GLN A 29 -2.16 0.49 -5.92
C GLN A 29 -2.49 1.05 -4.54
N PHE A 30 -2.25 2.34 -4.29
CA PHE A 30 -2.68 3.00 -3.05
C PHE A 30 -4.20 2.93 -2.86
N ALA A 31 -4.99 3.23 -3.91
CA ALA A 31 -6.45 3.17 -3.82
C ALA A 31 -6.98 1.77 -3.49
N LEU A 32 -6.39 0.72 -4.10
CA LEU A 32 -6.73 -0.68 -3.82
C LEU A 32 -6.37 -1.08 -2.38
N LEU A 33 -5.19 -0.66 -1.89
CA LEU A 33 -4.75 -0.93 -0.52
C LEU A 33 -5.62 -0.21 0.52
N LEU A 34 -5.99 1.04 0.25
CA LEU A 34 -6.89 1.81 1.09
C LEU A 34 -8.27 1.16 1.17
N LEU A 35 -8.78 0.67 0.04
CA LEU A 35 -10.04 -0.06 -0.01
C LEU A 35 -9.94 -1.38 0.77
N ALA A 36 -8.87 -2.15 0.60
CA ALA A 36 -8.66 -3.40 1.34
C ALA A 36 -8.58 -3.17 2.86
N PHE A 37 -7.83 -2.17 3.32
CA PHE A 37 -7.74 -1.80 4.72
C PHE A 37 -9.09 -1.30 5.27
N GLY A 38 -9.84 -0.52 4.48
CA GLY A 38 -11.17 -0.05 4.84
C GLY A 38 -12.19 -1.18 4.99
N VAL A 39 -12.20 -2.14 4.07
CA VAL A 39 -13.06 -3.34 4.15
C VAL A 39 -12.70 -4.17 5.38
N LEU A 40 -11.41 -4.39 5.64
CA LEU A 40 -10.96 -5.12 6.84
C LEU A 40 -11.42 -4.41 8.12
N THR A 41 -11.22 -3.09 8.20
CA THR A 41 -11.68 -2.27 9.33
C THR A 41 -13.19 -2.38 9.52
N TYR A 42 -13.96 -2.36 8.43
CA TYR A 42 -15.41 -2.54 8.48
C TYR A 42 -15.79 -3.92 9.04
N CYS A 43 -15.15 -5.00 8.58
CA CYS A 43 -15.37 -6.35 9.12
C CYS A 43 -15.08 -6.44 10.63
N PHE A 44 -14.05 -5.74 11.14
CA PHE A 44 -13.81 -5.65 12.60
C PHE A 44 -14.93 -4.91 13.33
N LEU A 45 -15.43 -3.81 12.78
CA LEU A 45 -16.51 -3.01 13.38
C LEU A 45 -17.82 -3.79 13.50
N ILE A 46 -18.19 -4.53 12.44
CA ILE A 46 -19.37 -5.39 12.46
C ILE A 46 -19.13 -6.76 13.12
N SER A 47 -17.87 -7.03 13.51
CA SER A 47 -17.44 -8.30 14.12
C SER A 47 -17.80 -9.51 13.25
N ASP A 48 -17.49 -9.41 11.95
CA ASP A 48 -17.69 -10.50 11.00
C ASP A 48 -16.64 -11.60 11.21
N PHE A 49 -17.03 -12.64 11.96
CA PHE A 49 -16.19 -13.79 12.26
C PHE A 49 -16.00 -14.74 11.06
N SER A 50 -16.63 -14.49 9.91
CA SER A 50 -16.34 -15.24 8.69
C SER A 50 -14.92 -14.94 8.17
N VAL A 51 -14.34 -13.80 8.56
CA VAL A 51 -12.94 -13.45 8.24
C VAL A 51 -12.04 -14.00 9.34
N ILE A 52 -11.16 -14.94 8.98
CA ILE A 52 -10.24 -15.63 9.91
C ILE A 52 -9.43 -14.63 10.74
N TYR A 53 -8.92 -13.58 10.11
CA TYR A 53 -8.13 -12.55 10.79
C TYR A 53 -8.93 -11.82 11.89
N VAL A 54 -10.21 -11.52 11.64
CA VAL A 54 -11.13 -10.90 12.62
C VAL A 54 -11.45 -11.88 13.75
N ALA A 55 -11.70 -13.15 13.42
CA ALA A 55 -11.99 -14.20 14.40
C ALA A 55 -10.82 -14.48 15.35
N GLN A 56 -9.59 -14.30 14.89
CA GLN A 56 -8.38 -14.50 15.70
C GLN A 56 -8.03 -13.30 16.59
N HIS A 57 -8.41 -12.08 16.21
CA HIS A 57 -7.97 -10.84 16.88
C HIS A 57 -9.12 -10.03 17.51
N SER A 58 -10.37 -10.46 17.40
CA SER A 58 -11.53 -9.78 17.97
C SER A 58 -12.55 -10.73 18.57
N TYR A 59 -13.28 -10.27 19.57
CA TYR A 59 -14.44 -10.96 20.15
C TYR A 59 -15.56 -9.96 20.42
N SER A 60 -16.80 -10.44 20.49
CA SER A 60 -18.01 -9.60 20.38
C SER A 60 -18.12 -8.47 21.42
N LEU A 61 -17.58 -8.69 22.63
CA LEU A 61 -17.64 -7.78 23.77
C LEU A 61 -16.51 -6.72 23.80
N LEU A 62 -15.62 -6.72 22.81
CA LEU A 62 -14.51 -5.77 22.75
C LEU A 62 -15.02 -4.34 22.44
N SER A 63 -14.55 -3.33 23.17
CA SER A 63 -14.85 -1.92 22.89
C SER A 63 -14.45 -1.53 21.46
N TRP A 64 -15.19 -0.60 20.85
CA TRP A 64 -14.98 -0.21 19.44
C TRP A 64 -13.55 0.30 19.16
N GLU A 65 -12.95 1.02 20.12
CA GLU A 65 -11.57 1.54 20.04
C GLU A 65 -10.54 0.40 19.96
N LEU A 66 -10.74 -0.64 20.76
CA LEU A 66 -9.89 -1.81 20.80
C LEU A 66 -10.07 -2.68 19.56
N LYS A 67 -11.27 -2.72 18.98
CA LYS A 67 -11.52 -3.36 17.67
C LYS A 67 -10.75 -2.66 16.57
N LEU A 68 -10.66 -1.33 16.61
CA LEU A 68 -9.86 -0.56 15.67
C LEU A 68 -8.37 -0.87 15.84
N ALA A 69 -7.87 -0.87 17.08
CA ALA A 69 -6.48 -1.22 17.38
C ALA A 69 -6.11 -2.65 16.97
N ALA A 70 -7.07 -3.58 17.02
CA ALA A 70 -6.89 -4.97 16.59
C ALA A 70 -6.67 -5.11 15.07
N VAL A 71 -7.15 -4.17 14.25
CA VAL A 71 -6.95 -4.21 12.78
C VAL A 71 -5.47 -4.29 12.43
N TRP A 72 -4.63 -3.48 13.08
CA TRP A 72 -3.18 -3.45 12.86
C TRP A 72 -2.36 -4.03 14.01
N GLY A 73 -3.01 -4.58 15.04
CA GLY A 73 -2.33 -5.14 16.21
C GLY A 73 -1.71 -6.52 15.95
N GLY A 74 -2.21 -7.26 14.97
CA GLY A 74 -1.66 -8.56 14.55
C GLY A 74 -0.44 -8.42 13.63
N HIS A 75 0.31 -9.53 13.48
CA HIS A 75 1.49 -9.57 12.62
C HIS A 75 1.15 -9.17 11.17
N GLU A 76 0.11 -9.77 10.60
CA GLU A 76 -0.35 -9.51 9.22
C GLU A 76 -0.96 -8.11 9.06
N GLY A 77 -1.76 -7.66 10.03
CA GLY A 77 -2.37 -6.33 9.96
C GLY A 77 -1.36 -5.20 10.11
N SER A 78 -0.31 -5.39 10.91
CA SER A 78 0.78 -4.40 11.02
C SER A 78 1.51 -4.24 9.68
N LEU A 79 1.76 -5.34 8.96
CA LEU A 79 2.36 -5.30 7.62
C LEU A 79 1.44 -4.58 6.64
N LEU A 80 0.13 -4.86 6.67
CA LEU A 80 -0.84 -4.21 5.80
C LEU A 80 -0.90 -2.68 6.04
N LEU A 81 -0.83 -2.25 7.30
CA LEU A 81 -0.72 -0.83 7.65
C LEU A 81 0.57 -0.21 7.11
N TRP A 82 1.71 -0.90 7.25
CA TRP A 82 2.99 -0.42 6.70
C TRP A 82 2.97 -0.33 5.18
N VAL A 83 2.38 -1.30 4.49
CA VAL A 83 2.19 -1.26 3.03
C VAL A 83 1.30 -0.07 2.65
N LEU A 84 0.22 0.18 3.39
CA LEU A 84 -0.67 1.31 3.16
C LEU A 84 0.07 2.64 3.31
N LEU A 85 0.82 2.84 4.39
CA LEU A 85 1.61 4.06 4.61
C LEU A 85 2.67 4.26 3.52
N LEU A 86 3.39 3.20 3.14
CA LEU A 86 4.40 3.27 2.10
C LEU A 86 3.79 3.60 0.73
N SER A 87 2.61 3.04 0.42
CA SER A 87 1.88 3.34 -0.82
C SER A 87 1.35 4.77 -0.84
N ALA A 88 0.86 5.27 0.30
CA ALA A 88 0.40 6.66 0.45
C ALA A 88 1.55 7.63 0.20
N TRP A 89 2.72 7.37 0.81
CA TRP A 89 3.91 8.18 0.61
C TRP A 89 4.38 8.16 -0.84
N SER A 90 4.42 6.97 -1.45
CA SER A 90 4.80 6.79 -2.86
C SER A 90 3.85 7.52 -3.81
N ALA A 91 2.54 7.47 -3.55
CA ALA A 91 1.52 8.16 -4.32
C ALA A 91 1.65 9.69 -4.21
N LEU A 92 1.87 10.19 -2.99
CA LEU A 92 2.06 11.62 -2.74
C LEU A 92 3.34 12.13 -3.41
N PHE A 93 4.43 11.38 -3.31
CA PHE A 93 5.69 11.70 -3.98
C PHE A 93 5.55 11.68 -5.50
N ALA A 94 4.93 10.64 -6.07
CA ALA A 94 4.64 10.55 -7.49
C ALA A 94 3.77 11.72 -7.97
N TRP A 95 2.76 12.13 -7.22
CA TRP A 95 1.89 13.25 -7.56
C TRP A 95 2.63 14.59 -7.54
N HIS A 96 3.39 14.85 -6.47
CA HIS A 96 4.05 16.13 -6.24
C HIS A 96 5.24 16.35 -7.19
N TYR A 97 6.03 15.31 -7.44
CA TYR A 97 7.28 15.42 -8.19
C TYR A 97 7.18 14.98 -9.66
N ARG A 98 5.98 14.63 -10.18
CA ARG A 98 5.78 14.20 -11.58
C ARG A 98 6.27 15.15 -12.67
N GLN A 99 6.43 16.44 -12.36
CA GLN A 99 6.89 17.45 -13.31
C GLN A 99 8.38 17.79 -13.16
N GLN A 100 9.07 17.21 -12.18
CA GLN A 100 10.50 17.46 -11.98
C GLN A 100 11.35 16.64 -12.96
N THR A 101 12.39 17.28 -13.50
CA THR A 101 13.37 16.68 -14.41
C THR A 101 14.59 16.08 -13.71
N ASP A 102 14.57 16.02 -12.38
CA ASP A 102 15.67 15.48 -11.59
C ASP A 102 15.83 13.96 -11.84
N PRO A 103 17.04 13.48 -12.21
CA PRO A 103 17.31 12.05 -12.37
C PRO A 103 17.09 11.21 -11.10
N LEU A 104 17.01 11.80 -9.91
CA LEU A 104 16.74 11.10 -8.64
C LEU A 104 15.26 10.73 -8.46
N PHE A 105 14.34 11.46 -9.11
CA PHE A 105 12.91 11.18 -9.04
C PHE A 105 12.51 9.76 -9.50
N PRO A 106 12.92 9.28 -10.69
CA PRO A 106 12.56 7.93 -11.12
C PRO A 106 13.24 6.83 -10.28
N LEU A 107 14.43 7.11 -9.72
CA LEU A 107 15.16 6.16 -8.88
C LEU A 107 14.49 5.98 -7.50
N THR A 108 14.05 7.07 -6.89
CA THR A 108 13.29 7.04 -5.63
C THR A 108 11.97 6.29 -5.79
N LEU A 109 11.23 6.52 -6.88
CA LEU A 109 10.03 5.74 -7.19
C LEU A 109 10.33 4.24 -7.42
N ALA A 110 11.44 3.92 -8.08
CA ALA A 110 11.85 2.53 -8.29
C ALA A 110 12.14 1.83 -6.95
N VAL A 111 12.90 2.46 -6.05
CA VAL A 111 13.20 1.91 -4.71
C VAL A 111 11.93 1.76 -3.87
N LEU A 112 11.07 2.79 -3.85
CA LEU A 112 9.80 2.73 -3.12
C LEU A 112 8.89 1.60 -3.62
N SER A 113 8.77 1.46 -4.94
CA SER A 113 7.97 0.39 -5.54
C SER A 113 8.55 -1.01 -5.30
N LEU A 114 9.87 -1.13 -5.19
CA LEU A 114 10.54 -2.39 -4.84
C LEU A 114 10.29 -2.76 -3.38
N MET A 115 10.48 -1.81 -2.45
CA MET A 115 10.18 -2.01 -1.03
C MET A 115 8.71 -2.42 -0.84
N LEU A 116 7.80 -1.78 -1.56
CA LEU A 116 6.38 -2.07 -1.47
C LEU A 116 6.00 -3.44 -2.03
N ALA A 117 6.63 -3.86 -3.14
CA ALA A 117 6.45 -5.20 -3.69
C ALA A 117 7.01 -6.28 -2.76
N ALA A 118 8.17 -6.03 -2.14
CA ALA A 118 8.75 -6.94 -1.16
C ALA A 118 7.83 -7.09 0.07
N LEU A 119 7.32 -5.99 0.61
CA LEU A 119 6.45 -6.04 1.79
C LEU A 119 5.11 -6.74 1.50
N LEU A 120 4.57 -6.54 0.31
CA LEU A 120 3.36 -7.25 -0.16
C LEU A 120 3.55 -8.76 -0.37
N LEU A 121 4.78 -9.28 -0.47
CA LEU A 121 5.01 -10.72 -0.53
C LEU A 121 4.89 -11.39 0.86
N PHE A 122 4.96 -10.60 1.94
CA PHE A 122 4.84 -11.09 3.32
C PHE A 122 3.42 -10.97 3.89
N VAL A 123 2.53 -10.24 3.20
CA VAL A 123 1.10 -10.11 3.52
C VAL A 123 0.33 -11.20 2.80
#